data_AF-A0A2R6C6S0-F1
#
_entry.id   AF-A0A2R6C6S0-F1
#
_cell.length_a   1.000
_cell.length_b   1.000
_cell.length_c   1.000
_cell.angle_alpha   90.00
_cell.angle_beta   90.00
_cell.angle_gamma   90.00
#
_symmetry.space_group_name_H-M   'P 1'
#
loop_
_entity.id
_entity.type
_entity.pdbx_description
1 polymer ?
#
loop_
_entity_poly.entity_id
_entity_poly.type
_entity_poly.pdbx_seq_one_letter_code
_entity_poly.pdbx_strand_id
1 'polypeptide(L)'
;MLERLLRLFYTLKVEWKMGESVTPFRDIDELKMSFNHIKIWFTAGMGFFTDAYDLFIIGAVLDVFNKTSIAGFNPATKILGMPASGFIGASAIFAAVVGQLLFGFIADRLGRKTVYGVEASLLALGAILSALSPNLYWLIAFR
;
A
#
# COMPACT_ATOMS: atom_id res chain seq x y z
N MET A 1 -43.08 -38.51 31.00
CA MET A 1 -42.00 -38.58 29.98
C MET A 1 -42.15 -37.49 28.92
N LEU A 2 -43.34 -37.32 28.33
CA LEU A 2 -43.63 -36.32 27.30
C LEU A 2 -43.41 -34.85 27.73
N GLU A 3 -43.78 -34.50 28.96
CA GLU A 3 -43.59 -33.13 29.46
C GLU A 3 -42.11 -32.74 29.66
N ARG A 4 -41.25 -33.71 29.97
CA ARG A 4 -39.79 -33.48 30.05
C ARG A 4 -39.20 -33.20 28.68
N LEU A 5 -39.66 -33.92 27.65
CA LEU A 5 -39.25 -33.71 26.26
C LEU A 5 -39.72 -32.36 25.72
N LEU A 6 -40.96 -31.95 26.04
CA LEU A 6 -41.48 -30.63 25.66
C LEU A 6 -40.71 -29.48 26.31
N ARG A 7 -40.36 -29.61 27.60
CA ARG A 7 -39.51 -28.62 28.28
C ARG A 7 -38.11 -28.56 27.67
N LEU A 8 -37.51 -29.71 27.34
CA LEU A 8 -36.19 -29.75 26.70
C LEU A 8 -36.19 -29.10 25.32
N PHE A 9 -37.24 -29.35 24.52
CA PHE A 9 -37.41 -28.71 23.22
C PHE A 9 -37.63 -27.19 23.34
N TYR A 10 -38.37 -26.76 24.36
CA TYR A 10 -38.60 -25.33 24.62
C TYR A 10 -37.31 -24.63 25.08
N THR A 11 -36.55 -25.24 25.99
CA THR A 11 -35.27 -24.72 26.47
C THR A 11 -34.24 -24.64 25.34
N LEU A 12 -34.11 -25.69 24.52
CA LEU A 12 -33.23 -25.67 23.35
C LEU A 12 -33.64 -24.58 22.35
N LYS A 13 -34.94 -24.41 22.08
CA LYS A 13 -35.40 -23.35 21.16
C LYS A 13 -35.14 -21.93 21.69
N VAL A 14 -35.12 -21.76 23.01
CA VAL A 14 -34.74 -20.48 23.67
C VAL A 14 -33.22 -20.27 23.59
N GLU A 15 -32.40 -21.30 23.83
CA GLU A 15 -30.95 -21.24 23.65
C GLU A 15 -30.55 -20.97 22.19
N TRP A 16 -31.24 -21.57 21.22
CA TRP A 16 -31.04 -21.29 19.79
C TRP A 16 -31.42 -19.86 19.39
N LYS A 17 -32.35 -19.20 20.12
CA LYS A 17 -32.65 -17.77 19.91
C LYS A 17 -31.67 -16.82 20.59
N MET A 18 -30.98 -17.28 21.64
CA MET A 18 -29.92 -16.53 22.34
C MET A 18 -28.53 -16.74 21.72
N GLY A 19 -28.42 -17.69 20.78
CA GLY A 19 -27.22 -17.99 20.01
C GLY A 19 -27.05 -17.17 18.72
N GLU A 20 -27.81 -16.10 18.51
CA GLU A 20 -27.41 -15.07 17.54
C GLU A 20 -26.14 -14.42 18.09
N SER A 21 -25.02 -14.78 17.48
CA SER A 21 -23.69 -14.31 17.83
C SER A 21 -23.71 -12.79 18.00
N VAL A 22 -23.58 -12.32 19.24
CA VAL A 22 -23.22 -10.93 19.53
C VAL A 22 -21.80 -10.75 19.01
N THR A 23 -21.67 -10.52 17.71
CA THR A 23 -20.39 -10.22 17.09
C THR A 23 -19.93 -8.87 17.65
N PRO A 24 -18.68 -8.72 18.11
CA PRO A 24 -18.16 -7.45 18.61
C PRO A 24 -18.25 -6.29 17.59
N PHE A 25 -18.54 -6.63 16.33
CA PHE A 25 -18.62 -5.73 15.19
C PHE A 25 -20.05 -5.41 14.74
N ARG A 26 -21.08 -5.90 15.45
CA ARG A 26 -22.49 -5.69 15.08
C ARG A 26 -22.85 -4.21 14.94
N ASP A 27 -22.31 -3.37 15.80
CA ASP A 27 -22.50 -1.92 15.75
C ASP A 27 -21.81 -1.27 14.53
N ILE A 28 -20.78 -1.90 13.98
CA ILE A 28 -20.07 -1.46 12.77
C ILE A 28 -20.78 -1.96 11.51
N ASP A 29 -21.29 -3.20 11.55
CA ASP A 29 -22.04 -3.83 10.45
C ASP A 29 -23.43 -3.22 10.27
N GLU A 30 -24.06 -2.71 11.34
CA GLU A 30 -25.35 -2.01 11.30
C GLU A 30 -25.23 -0.55 10.83
N LEU A 31 -24.01 0.00 10.66
CA LEU A 31 -23.82 1.36 10.16
C LEU A 31 -24.25 1.47 8.69
N LYS A 32 -25.12 2.43 8.42
CA LYS A 32 -25.49 2.78 7.04
C LYS A 32 -24.28 3.31 6.30
N MET A 33 -24.03 2.74 5.12
CA MET A 33 -22.98 3.20 4.19
C MET A 33 -23.13 4.69 3.91
N SER A 34 -22.18 5.47 4.39
CA SER A 34 -22.12 6.92 4.20
C SER A 34 -20.98 7.29 3.24
N PHE A 35 -21.04 8.48 2.67
CA PHE A 35 -19.98 9.00 1.77
C PHE A 35 -18.58 9.00 2.40
N ASN A 36 -18.47 9.03 3.73
CA ASN A 36 -17.20 8.92 4.43
C ASN A 36 -16.52 7.55 4.22
N HIS A 37 -17.31 6.47 4.09
CA HIS A 37 -16.78 5.14 3.81
C HIS A 37 -16.17 5.08 2.41
N ILE A 38 -16.85 5.66 1.42
CA ILE A 38 -16.36 5.78 0.04
C ILE A 38 -15.06 6.59 0.00
N LYS A 39 -15.00 7.70 0.74
CA LYS A 39 -13.77 8.53 0.81
C LYS A 39 -12.60 7.73 1.38
N ILE A 40 -12.82 6.94 2.43
CA ILE A 40 -11.77 6.10 3.04
C ILE A 40 -11.31 5.03 2.06
N TRP A 41 -12.24 4.34 1.38
CA TRP A 41 -11.91 3.35 0.36
C TRP A 41 -11.10 3.94 -0.79
N PHE A 42 -11.52 5.09 -1.30
CA PHE A 42 -10.82 5.77 -2.37
C PHE A 42 -9.41 6.21 -1.94
N THR A 43 -9.28 6.79 -0.74
CA THR A 43 -7.98 7.22 -0.21
C THR A 43 -7.04 6.02 -0.04
N ALA A 44 -7.53 4.89 0.48
CA ALA A 44 -6.73 3.66 0.58
C ALA A 44 -6.31 3.12 -0.79
N GLY A 45 -7.21 3.15 -1.79
CA GLY A 45 -6.91 2.71 -3.15
C GLY A 45 -5.89 3.59 -3.86
N MET A 46 -5.92 4.91 -3.65
CA MET A 46 -4.97 5.85 -4.25
C MET A 46 -3.52 5.57 -3.84
N GLY A 47 -3.27 5.19 -2.58
CA GLY A 47 -1.93 4.85 -2.12
C GLY A 47 -1.35 3.62 -2.83
N PHE A 48 -2.13 2.52 -2.89
CA PHE A 48 -1.72 1.31 -3.61
C PHE A 48 -1.54 1.56 -5.11
N PHE A 49 -2.39 2.40 -5.71
CA PHE A 49 -2.28 2.78 -7.11
C PHE A 49 -0.96 3.53 -7.39
N THR A 50 -0.60 4.49 -6.54
CA THR A 50 0.66 5.25 -6.69
C THR A 50 1.89 4.35 -6.55
N ASP A 51 1.89 3.43 -5.58
CA ASP A 51 3.00 2.46 -5.38
C ASP A 51 3.18 1.54 -6.61
N ALA A 52 2.09 0.94 -7.09
CA ALA A 52 2.12 0.11 -8.28
C ALA A 52 2.57 0.92 -9.51
N TYR A 53 2.05 2.14 -9.69
CA TYR A 53 2.45 3.02 -10.79
C TYR A 53 3.96 3.29 -10.79
N ASP A 54 4.53 3.59 -9.62
CA ASP A 54 5.96 3.85 -9.50
C ASP A 54 6.81 2.63 -9.89
N LEU A 55 6.41 1.41 -9.52
CA LEU A 55 7.14 0.21 -9.91
C LEU A 55 7.04 -0.11 -11.42
N PHE A 56 5.95 0.26 -12.09
CA PHE A 56 5.77 -0.01 -13.52
C PHE A 56 6.40 1.04 -14.42
N ILE A 57 6.31 2.33 -14.06
CA ILE A 57 6.74 3.42 -14.94
C ILE A 57 8.24 3.36 -15.27
N ILE A 58 9.06 2.84 -14.35
CA ILE A 58 10.50 2.72 -14.57
C ILE A 58 10.85 1.79 -15.72
N GLY A 59 10.12 0.71 -15.92
CA GLY A 59 10.34 -0.20 -17.04
C GLY A 59 10.13 0.51 -18.38
N ALA A 60 9.07 1.32 -18.49
CA ALA A 60 8.80 2.13 -19.67
C ALA A 60 9.84 3.23 -19.88
N VAL A 61 10.26 3.92 -18.81
CA VAL A 61 11.27 4.99 -18.87
C VAL A 61 12.63 4.43 -19.30
N LEU A 62 13.03 3.26 -18.80
CA LEU A 62 14.28 2.60 -19.22
C LEU A 62 14.26 2.18 -20.68
N ASP A 63 13.13 1.73 -21.22
CA ASP A 63 12.99 1.43 -22.65
C ASP A 63 13.10 2.69 -23.52
N VAL A 64 12.51 3.80 -23.08
CA VAL A 64 12.67 5.11 -23.74
C VAL A 64 14.13 5.58 -23.71
N PHE A 65 14.82 5.48 -22.57
CA PHE A 65 16.24 5.86 -22.47
C PHE A 65 17.15 5.01 -23.35
N ASN A 66 16.87 3.71 -23.48
CA ASN A 66 17.57 2.83 -24.43
C ASN A 66 17.43 3.35 -25.88
N LYS A 67 16.22 3.76 -26.28
CA LYS A 67 15.91 4.19 -27.65
C LYS A 67 16.44 5.60 -27.97
N THR A 68 16.39 6.51 -27.02
CA THR A 68 16.77 7.92 -27.23
C THR A 68 18.27 8.18 -27.04
N SER A 69 19.03 7.25 -26.45
CA SER A 69 20.50 7.34 -26.31
C SER A 69 21.00 8.69 -25.77
N ILE A 70 20.42 9.13 -24.66
CA ILE A 70 20.77 10.41 -24.01
C ILE A 70 22.12 10.27 -23.30
N ALA A 71 23.04 11.21 -23.52
CA ALA A 71 24.34 11.24 -22.83
C ALA A 71 24.14 11.32 -21.30
N GLY A 72 24.65 10.34 -20.56
CA GLY A 72 24.50 10.23 -19.09
C GLY A 72 23.44 9.23 -18.61
N PHE A 73 22.53 8.81 -19.50
CA PHE A 73 21.48 7.80 -19.23
C PHE A 73 21.71 6.56 -20.09
N ASN A 74 22.88 5.93 -19.95
CA ASN A 74 23.14 4.67 -20.63
C ASN A 74 22.74 3.49 -19.71
N PRO A 75 21.66 2.76 -20.01
CA PRO A 75 21.21 1.61 -19.22
C PRO A 75 22.15 0.40 -19.29
N ALA A 76 23.09 0.36 -20.24
CA ALA A 76 24.19 -0.62 -20.29
C ALA A 76 25.37 -0.23 -19.38
N THR A 77 25.32 0.94 -18.73
CA THR A 77 26.30 1.30 -17.69
C THR A 77 26.24 0.24 -16.60
N LYS A 78 27.39 -0.38 -16.31
CA LYS A 78 27.48 -1.37 -15.24
C LYS A 78 27.58 -0.65 -13.91
N ILE A 79 26.53 -0.72 -13.10
CA ILE A 79 26.58 -0.32 -11.70
C ILE A 79 26.85 -1.59 -10.90
N LEU A 80 27.95 -1.64 -10.16
CA LEU A 80 28.37 -2.80 -9.37
C LEU A 80 28.43 -4.13 -10.16
N GLY A 81 28.79 -4.07 -11.45
CA GLY A 81 28.92 -5.24 -12.32
C GLY A 81 27.62 -5.73 -12.97
N MET A 82 26.48 -5.10 -12.66
CA MET A 82 25.14 -5.43 -13.17
C MET A 82 24.64 -4.35 -14.14
N PRO A 83 23.74 -4.65 -15.09
CA PRO A 83 23.08 -3.62 -15.90
C PRO A 83 22.35 -2.64 -14.96
N ALA A 84 22.55 -1.34 -15.15
CA ALA A 84 21.92 -0.33 -14.31
C ALA A 84 20.38 -0.44 -14.30
N SER A 85 19.77 -0.91 -15.39
CA SER A 85 18.33 -1.19 -15.47
C SER A 85 17.83 -2.15 -14.39
N GLY A 86 18.56 -3.25 -14.15
CA GLY A 86 18.21 -4.22 -13.11
C GLY A 86 18.47 -3.69 -11.71
N PHE A 87 19.53 -2.91 -11.53
CA PHE A 87 19.87 -2.30 -10.25
C PHE A 87 18.82 -1.27 -9.82
N ILE A 88 18.32 -0.45 -10.75
CA ILE A 88 17.27 0.55 -10.45
C ILE A 88 15.97 -0.12 -9.99
N GLY A 89 15.56 -1.21 -10.65
CA GLY A 89 14.36 -1.95 -10.23
C GLY A 89 14.54 -2.59 -8.86
N ALA A 90 15.70 -3.19 -8.61
CA ALA A 90 16.01 -3.83 -7.33
C ALA A 90 16.11 -2.81 -6.18
N SER A 91 16.72 -1.65 -6.42
CA SER A 91 16.84 -0.60 -5.40
C SER A 91 15.48 -0.04 -4.99
N ALA A 92 14.54 0.10 -5.93
CA ALA A 92 13.18 0.56 -5.64
C ALA A 92 12.44 -0.43 -4.71
N ILE A 93 12.49 -1.73 -5.00
CA ILE A 93 11.86 -2.76 -4.16
C ILE A 93 12.53 -2.78 -2.77
N PHE A 94 13.86 -2.69 -2.71
CA PHE A 94 14.59 -2.64 -1.44
C PHE A 94 14.21 -1.41 -0.60
N ALA A 95 14.16 -0.23 -1.23
CA ALA A 95 13.75 1.01 -0.59
C ALA A 95 12.29 0.95 -0.12
N ALA A 96 11.39 0.34 -0.90
CA ALA A 96 9.99 0.14 -0.52
C ALA A 96 9.86 -0.74 0.74
N VAL A 97 10.59 -1.85 0.83
CA VAL A 97 10.59 -2.71 2.03
C VAL A 97 11.09 -1.95 3.25
N VAL A 98 12.21 -1.25 3.12
CA VAL A 98 12.80 -0.46 4.23
C VAL A 98 11.85 0.67 4.63
N GLY A 99 11.28 1.38 3.67
CA GLY A 99 10.32 2.45 3.88
C GLY A 99 9.07 1.95 4.62
N GLN A 100 8.46 0.86 4.16
CA GLN A 100 7.27 0.28 4.80
C GLN A 100 7.53 -0.14 6.25
N LEU A 101 8.70 -0.69 6.56
CA LEU A 101 9.07 -1.04 7.94
C LEU A 101 9.24 0.21 8.83
N LEU A 102 9.91 1.24 8.31
CA LEU A 102 10.15 2.48 9.06
C LEU A 102 8.87 3.30 9.25
N PHE A 103 8.14 3.57 8.17
CA PHE A 103 6.90 4.35 8.20
C PHE A 103 5.76 3.59 8.87
N GLY A 104 5.74 2.26 8.80
CA GLY A 104 4.82 1.42 9.59
C GLY A 104 5.02 1.62 11.08
N PHE A 105 6.26 1.55 11.57
CA PHE A 105 6.58 1.81 12.97
C PHE A 105 6.26 3.25 13.40
N ILE A 106 6.54 4.23 12.54
CA ILE A 106 6.22 5.64 12.81
C ILE A 106 4.70 5.86 12.85
N ALA A 107 3.94 5.21 11.97
CA ALA A 107 2.49 5.29 11.93
C ALA A 107 1.83 4.77 13.21
N ASP A 108 2.41 3.74 13.82
CA ASP A 108 1.93 3.19 15.09
C ASP A 108 2.17 4.14 16.26
N ARG A 109 3.20 5.00 16.21
CA ARG A 109 3.49 5.99 17.28
C ARG A 109 2.84 7.35 17.09
N LEU A 110 2.85 7.91 15.87
CA LEU A 110 2.36 9.27 15.57
C LEU A 110 0.92 9.30 15.07
N GLY A 111 0.33 8.13 14.80
CA GLY A 111 -1.03 7.98 14.28
C GLY A 111 -1.10 8.00 12.76
N ARG A 112 -1.92 7.09 12.20
CA ARG A 112 -2.05 6.85 10.75
C ARG A 112 -2.45 8.06 9.91
N LYS A 113 -3.24 9.00 10.44
CA LYS A 113 -3.73 10.17 9.67
C LYS A 113 -2.60 11.13 9.28
N THR A 114 -1.64 11.34 10.18
CA THR A 114 -0.52 12.26 9.96
C THR A 114 0.51 11.63 9.02
N VAL A 115 0.84 10.37 9.24
CA VAL A 115 1.85 9.66 8.44
C VAL A 115 1.43 9.53 6.99
N TYR A 116 0.14 9.33 6.70
CA TYR A 116 -0.37 9.30 5.33
C TYR A 116 -0.03 10.57 4.53
N GLY A 117 -0.20 11.75 5.15
CA GLY A 117 0.13 13.02 4.49
C GLY A 117 1.64 13.20 4.28
N VAL A 118 2.45 12.77 5.25
CA VAL A 118 3.91 12.83 5.17
C VAL A 118 4.43 11.93 4.07
N GLU A 119 3.99 10.67 4.01
CA GLU A 119 4.39 9.70 2.98
C GLU A 119 4.01 10.21 1.58
N ALA A 120 2.78 10.69 1.39
CA ALA A 120 2.33 11.26 0.13
C ALA A 120 3.18 12.49 -0.29
N SER A 121 3.54 13.36 0.66
CA SER A 121 4.41 14.50 0.37
C SER A 121 5.84 14.09 0.01
N LEU A 122 6.37 13.05 0.66
CA LEU A 122 7.70 12.52 0.38
C LEU A 122 7.76 11.90 -1.03
N LEU A 123 6.76 11.10 -1.40
CA LEU A 123 6.62 10.54 -2.75
C LEU A 123 6.54 11.63 -3.81
N ALA A 124 5.75 12.68 -3.57
CA ALA A 124 5.63 13.81 -4.49
C ALA A 124 6.97 14.55 -4.67
N LEU A 125 7.71 14.79 -3.58
CA LEU A 125 9.04 15.40 -3.64
C LEU A 125 10.06 14.53 -4.36
N GLY A 126 10.09 13.22 -4.08
CA GLY A 126 10.94 12.25 -4.77
C GLY A 126 10.68 12.19 -6.28
N ALA A 127 9.41 12.23 -6.69
CA ALA A 127 9.03 12.28 -8.10
C ALA A 127 9.53 13.56 -8.80
N ILE A 128 9.41 14.72 -8.15
CA ILE A 128 9.91 16.00 -8.69
C ILE A 128 11.44 15.98 -8.81
N LEU A 129 12.14 15.49 -7.79
CA LEU A 129 13.60 15.37 -7.80
C LEU A 129 14.08 14.36 -8.86
N SER A 130 13.34 13.26 -9.05
CA SER A 130 13.61 12.28 -10.10
C SER A 130 13.47 12.88 -11.50
N ALA A 131 12.46 13.73 -11.71
CA ALA A 131 12.26 14.42 -12.99
C ALA A 131 13.37 15.44 -13.31
N LEU A 132 14.01 16.01 -12.29
CA LEU A 132 15.13 16.96 -12.42
C LEU A 132 16.50 16.28 -12.41
N SER A 133 16.56 14.94 -12.34
CA SER A 133 17.82 14.23 -12.17
C SER A 133 18.72 14.34 -13.42
N PRO A 134 20.00 14.75 -13.26
CA PRO A 134 20.90 14.95 -14.40
C PRO A 134 21.66 13.68 -14.82
N ASN A 135 21.74 12.67 -13.94
CA ASN A 135 22.42 11.39 -14.22
C ASN A 135 21.64 10.23 -13.63
N LEU A 136 21.89 9.02 -14.15
CA LEU A 136 21.27 7.78 -13.69
C LEU A 136 21.46 7.50 -12.19
N TYR A 137 22.59 7.89 -11.60
CA TYR A 137 22.84 7.74 -10.16
C TYR A 137 21.92 8.62 -9.31
N TRP A 138 21.63 9.84 -9.75
CA TRP A 138 20.71 10.75 -9.07
C TRP A 138 19.27 10.28 -9.24
N LEU A 139 18.93 9.70 -10.39
CA LEU A 139 17.63 9.06 -10.61
C LEU A 139 17.42 7.90 -9.62
N ILE A 140 18.45 7.08 -9.37
CA ILE A 140 18.38 5.99 -8.37
C ILE A 140 18.22 6.54 -6.95
N ALA A 141 18.92 7.62 -6.62
CA ALA A 141 18.95 8.15 -5.26
C ALA A 141 17.68 8.91 -4.85
N PHE A 142 17.02 9.58 -5.81
CA PHE A 142 15.82 10.38 -5.54
C PHE A 142 14.51 9.59 -5.67
N ARG A 143 14.59 8.36 -6.14
CA ARG A 143 13.47 7.45 -6.26
C ARG A 143 13.27 6.69 -4.95
#